data_AF-A0A7V8YHS9-F1
#
_entry.id   AF-A0A7V8YHS9-F1
#
_cell.length_a   1.000
_cell.length_b   1.000
_cell.length_c   1.000
_cell.angle_alpha   90.00
_cell.angle_beta   90.00
_cell.angle_gamma   90.00
#
_symmetry.space_group_name_H-M   'P 1'
#
loop_
_entity.id
_entity.type
_entity.pdbx_description
1 polymer ?
#
loop_
_entity_poly.entity_id
_entity_poly.type
_entity_poly.pdbx_seq_one_letter_code
_entity_poly.pdbx_strand_id
1 'polypeptide(L)' 'APSLREAWQAAGDDAARWRVVIDQVATLTDQQAHVWHGRLVGR' A
#
# COMPACT_ATOMS: atom_id res chain seq x y z
N ALA A 1 -0.49 13.73 -5.90
CA ALA A 1 0.03 13.30 -4.59
C ALA A 1 1.44 12.75 -4.77
N PRO A 2 2.34 12.84 -3.78
CA PRO A 2 3.65 12.19 -3.84
C PRO A 2 3.48 10.70 -4.15
N SER A 3 4.48 10.10 -4.79
CA SER A 3 4.50 8.65 -4.99
C SER A 3 4.56 7.94 -3.64
N LEU A 4 4.09 6.69 -3.58
CA LEU A 4 4.16 5.88 -2.36
C LEU A 4 5.60 5.73 -1.83
N ARG A 5 6.59 5.67 -2.74
CA ARG A 5 8.00 5.60 -2.38
C ARG A 5 8.46 6.88 -1.67
N GLU A 6 8.11 8.04 -2.21
CA GLU A 6 8.46 9.33 -1.59
C GLU A 6 7.75 9.50 -0.25
N ALA A 7 6.46 9.14 -0.17
CA ALA A 7 5.69 9.18 1.07
C ALA A 7 6.27 8.25 2.15
N TRP A 8 6.70 7.05 1.77
CA TRP A 8 7.36 6.09 2.67
C TRP A 8 8.71 6.61 3.17
N GLN A 9 9.51 7.21 2.29
CA GLN A 9 10.82 7.76 2.66
C GLN A 9 10.70 9.00 3.57
N ALA A 10 9.64 9.79 3.39
CA ALA A 10 9.36 10.97 4.21
C ALA A 10 8.71 10.65 5.58
N ALA A 11 8.28 9.41 5.81
CA ALA A 11 7.63 9.00 7.05
C ALA A 11 8.62 9.03 8.23
N GLY A 12 8.30 9.80 9.27
CA GLY A 12 9.18 10.06 10.41
C GLY A 12 9.24 8.94 11.45
N ASP A 13 8.28 8.03 11.44
CA ASP A 13 8.23 6.86 12.32
C ASP A 13 7.52 5.69 11.64
N ASP A 14 7.50 4.55 12.33
CA ASP A 14 6.87 3.34 11.80
C ASP A 14 5.35 3.48 11.70
N ALA A 15 4.70 4.25 12.59
CA ALA A 15 3.25 4.49 12.52
C ALA A 15 2.88 5.26 11.23
N ALA A 16 3.69 6.24 10.85
CA ALA A 16 3.57 6.97 9.60
C ALA A 16 3.83 6.07 8.38
N ARG A 17 4.82 5.17 8.45
CA ARG A 17 5.08 4.17 7.40
C ARG A 17 3.90 3.21 7.22
N TRP A 18 3.32 2.74 8.32
CA TRP A 18 2.11 1.91 8.29
C TRP A 18 0.96 2.63 7.60
N ARG A 19 0.76 3.92 7.88
CA ARG A 19 -0.28 4.71 7.22
C ARG A 19 -0.10 4.74 5.70
N VAL A 20 1.12 4.91 5.19
CA VAL A 20 1.39 4.91 3.74
C VAL A 20 0.96 3.60 3.08
N VAL A 21 1.20 2.46 3.72
CA VAL A 21 0.80 1.14 3.21
C VAL A 21 -0.71 0.95 3.30
N ILE A 22 -1.34 1.39 4.39
CA ILE A 22 -2.80 1.34 4.54
C ILE A 22 -3.47 2.17 3.45
N ASP A 23 -2.99 3.40 3.22
CA ASP A 23 -3.53 4.29 2.19
C ASP A 23 -3.35 3.69 0.79
N GLN A 24 -2.20 3.04 0.52
CA GLN A 24 -2.01 2.28 -0.72
C GLN A 24 -3.09 1.20 -0.89
N VAL A 25 -3.29 0.34 0.11
CA VAL A 25 -4.27 -0.75 0.03
C VAL A 25 -5.68 -0.21 -0.11
N ALA A 26 -6.02 0.88 0.57
CA ALA A 26 -7.33 1.53 0.52
C ALA A 26 -7.65 2.14 -0.85
N THR A 27 -6.65 2.40 -1.70
CA THR A 27 -6.87 2.89 -3.07
C THR A 27 -7.17 1.78 -4.08
N LEU A 28 -7.01 0.51 -3.70
CA LEU A 28 -7.35 -0.61 -4.57
C LEU A 28 -8.87 -0.75 -4.67
N THR A 29 -9.37 -1.01 -5.88
CA THR A 29 -10.73 -1.54 -6.03
C THR A 29 -10.81 -2.99 -5.59
N ASP A 30 -12.02 -3.48 -5.29
CA ASP A 30 -12.24 -4.89 -4.91
C ASP A 30 -11.61 -5.88 -5.90
N GLN A 31 -11.75 -5.61 -7.19
CA GLN A 31 -11.16 -6.44 -8.25
C GLN A 31 -9.62 -6.41 -8.21
N GLN A 32 -9.02 -5.24 -8.01
CA GLN A 32 -7.57 -5.10 -7.93
C GLN A 32 -7.00 -5.79 -6.70
N ALA A 33 -7.68 -5.68 -5.55
CA ALA A 33 -7.31 -6.35 -4.31
C ALA A 33 -7.31 -7.88 -4.48
N HIS A 34 -8.35 -8.44 -5.11
CA HIS A 34 -8.40 -9.88 -5.40
C HIS A 34 -7.28 -10.37 -6.32
N VAL A 35 -6.95 -9.61 -7.37
CA VAL A 35 -5.84 -9.94 -8.29
C VAL A 35 -4.50 -9.90 -7.56
N TRP A 36 -4.25 -8.85 -6.78
CA TRP A 36 -3.01 -8.70 -6.02
C TRP A 36 -2.85 -9.79 -4.96
N HIS A 37 -3.91 -10.10 -4.22
CA HIS A 37 -3.92 -11.19 -3.25
C HIS A 37 -3.56 -12.53 -3.91
N GLY A 38 -4.14 -12.85 -5.07
CA GLY A 38 -3.81 -14.07 -5.82
C GLY A 38 -2.34 -14.16 -6.23
N ARG A 39 -1.72 -13.02 -6.59
CA ARG A 39 -0.27 -12.96 -6.91
C ARG A 39 0.62 -13.16 -5.70
N LEU A 40 0.26 -12.58 -4.55
CA LEU A 40 1.08 -12.59 -3.35
C LEU A 40 1.03 -13.93 -2.60
N VAL A 41 -0.15 -14.55 -2.55
CA VAL A 41 -0.34 -15.79 -1.79
C VAL A 41 -0.02 -17.03 -2.64
N GLY A 42 0.05 -16.89 -3.97
CA GLY A 42 0.32 -17.98 -4.89
C GLY A 42 -0.82 -18.99 -4.87
N ARG A 43 -1.72 -18.89 -5.84
CA ARG A 43 -2.54 -20.06 -6.20
C ARG A 43 -1.72 -21.01 -7.05
#